data_AF-A0A8C1T9L6-F1
#
_entry.id   AF-A0A8C1T9L6-F1
#
_cell.length_a   1.000
_cell.length_b   1.000
_cell.length_c   1.000
_cell.angle_alpha   90.00
_cell.angle_beta   90.00
_cell.angle_gamma   90.00
#
_symmetry.space_group_name_H-M   'P 1'
#
loop_
_entity.id
_entity.type
_entity.pdbx_description
1 polymer ?
#
loop_
_entity_poly.entity_id
_entity_poly.type
_entity_poly.pdbx_seq_one_letter_code
_entity_poly.pdbx_strand_id
1 'polypeptide(L)'
;IKSNKNTVDLKCYLIIFSELLLIDICVFWSCLSGGSRCLVLITVGLGFICVLLLVFIIMLHITITAERDLIKKSKVMSLRDELKKAASKGGWLFMSTELKSWSDSRQYCRDRAADLVIINTEKKQVIGESVWIGLSDREQEGNMKWVDNSTLKQGFWLQGEPNSYGGDEDCIELNPEKHNLNNWNDRSCSNTRKWICEK
;
A
#
# COMPACT_ATOMS: atom_id res chain seq x y z
N ILE A 1 25.46 4.56 -0.54
CA ILE A 1 26.21 5.83 -0.67
C ILE A 1 26.52 6.04 -2.14
N LYS A 2 25.72 6.81 -2.86
CA LYS A 2 26.01 7.21 -4.25
C LYS A 2 25.81 8.72 -4.30
N SER A 3 26.93 9.43 -4.38
CA SER A 3 27.01 10.89 -4.42
C SER A 3 26.30 11.39 -5.69
N ASN A 4 25.16 12.07 -5.52
CA ASN A 4 24.48 12.74 -6.61
C ASN A 4 25.07 14.15 -6.75
N LYS A 5 26.07 14.28 -7.62
CA LYS A 5 26.59 15.56 -8.09
C LYS A 5 25.53 16.20 -8.98
N ASN A 6 24.64 17.00 -8.41
CA ASN A 6 23.79 17.95 -9.14
C ASN A 6 23.40 19.11 -8.21
N THR A 7 24.36 19.62 -7.44
CA THR A 7 24.29 20.98 -6.91
C THR A 7 24.46 21.92 -8.08
N VAL A 8 23.33 22.36 -8.66
CA VAL A 8 23.30 23.52 -9.55
C VAL A 8 23.97 24.65 -8.78
N ASP A 9 25.06 25.18 -9.34
CA ASP A 9 26.02 25.99 -8.63
C ASP A 9 25.43 27.37 -8.28
N LEU A 10 24.76 27.43 -7.12
CA LEU A 10 24.21 28.66 -6.53
C LEU A 10 25.29 29.76 -6.39
N LYS A 11 26.58 29.40 -6.38
CA LYS A 11 27.69 30.34 -6.34
C LYS A 11 27.85 31.12 -7.65
N CYS A 12 27.56 30.52 -8.81
CA CYS A 12 27.60 31.24 -10.09
C CYS A 12 26.54 32.35 -10.15
N TYR A 13 25.36 32.13 -9.57
CA TYR A 13 24.28 33.13 -9.53
C TYR A 13 24.59 34.30 -8.58
N LEU A 14 25.23 34.03 -7.43
CA LEU A 14 25.68 35.06 -6.48
C LEU A 14 26.76 35.99 -7.08
N ILE A 15 27.64 35.45 -7.94
CA ILE A 15 28.71 36.23 -8.60
C ILE A 15 28.11 37.21 -9.62
N ILE A 16 27.19 36.75 -10.48
CA ILE A 16 26.52 37.61 -11.48
C ILE A 16 25.73 38.74 -10.80
N PHE A 17 25.10 38.47 -9.66
CA PHE A 17 24.34 39.48 -8.91
C PHE A 17 25.25 40.54 -8.25
N SER A 18 26.48 40.16 -7.86
CA SER A 18 27.45 41.10 -7.27
C SER A 18 28.07 42.07 -8.28
N GLU A 19 28.27 41.63 -9.53
CA GLU A 19 28.82 42.47 -10.59
C GLU A 19 27.81 43.48 -11.13
N LEU A 20 26.52 43.12 -11.15
CA LEU A 20 25.43 44.04 -11.53
C LEU A 20 25.24 45.19 -10.51
N LEU A 21 25.40 44.91 -9.21
CA LEU A 21 25.29 45.91 -8.15
C LEU A 21 26.37 47.00 -8.23
N LEU A 22 27.56 46.66 -8.75
CA LEU A 22 28.68 47.59 -8.92
C LEU A 22 28.48 48.54 -10.11
N ILE A 23 27.80 48.08 -11.17
CA ILE A 23 27.49 48.91 -12.36
C ILE A 23 26.48 50.00 -12.00
N ASP A 24 25.51 49.69 -11.14
CA ASP A 24 24.48 50.66 -10.69
C ASP A 24 25.06 51.79 -9.84
N ILE A 25 26.10 51.53 -9.02
CA ILE A 25 26.73 52.55 -8.16
C ILE A 25 27.47 53.61 -9.00
N CYS A 26 28.13 53.22 -10.09
CA CYS A 26 28.84 54.15 -10.99
C CYS A 26 27.86 55.06 -11.78
N VAL A 27 26.71 54.52 -12.17
CA VAL A 27 25.65 55.30 -12.83
C VAL A 27 25.00 56.29 -11.86
N PHE A 28 24.85 55.91 -10.58
CA PHE A 28 24.32 56.77 -9.53
C PHE A 28 25.26 57.95 -9.19
N TRP A 29 26.58 57.73 -9.13
CA TRP A 29 27.55 58.81 -8.84
C TRP A 29 27.67 59.80 -10.00
N SER A 30 27.57 59.34 -11.24
CA SER A 30 27.61 60.19 -12.45
C SER A 30 26.36 61.07 -12.61
N CYS A 31 25.28 60.77 -11.88
CA CYS A 31 23.99 61.44 -11.96
C CYS A 31 23.88 62.70 -11.08
N LEU A 32 24.74 62.83 -10.06
CA LEU A 32 24.70 63.94 -9.11
C LEU A 32 25.10 65.30 -9.72
N SER A 33 25.54 65.35 -10.99
CA SER A 33 26.03 66.58 -11.63
C SER A 33 25.29 67.02 -12.92
N GLY A 34 24.14 66.44 -13.30
CA GLY A 34 23.45 66.83 -14.56
C GLY A 34 21.95 66.50 -14.64
N GLY A 35 21.17 67.43 -15.22
CA GLY A 35 19.69 67.47 -15.23
C GLY A 35 18.92 66.34 -15.95
N SER A 36 17.62 66.58 -16.22
CA SER A 36 16.50 65.63 -16.50
C SER A 36 16.73 64.36 -17.34
N ARG A 37 17.82 64.26 -18.10
CA ARG A 37 18.21 63.06 -18.87
C ARG A 37 18.67 61.90 -17.96
N CYS A 38 19.09 62.19 -16.72
CA CYS A 38 19.53 61.16 -15.79
C CYS A 38 18.37 60.37 -15.13
N LEU A 39 17.23 61.02 -14.88
CA LEU A 39 16.00 60.37 -14.39
C LEU A 39 15.47 59.29 -15.36
N VAL A 40 15.62 59.52 -16.66
CA VAL A 40 15.22 58.55 -17.70
C VAL A 40 16.10 57.30 -17.65
N LEU A 41 17.40 57.44 -17.42
CA LEU A 41 18.32 56.29 -17.33
C LEU A 41 18.08 55.45 -16.06
N ILE A 42 17.80 56.11 -14.93
CA ILE A 42 17.46 55.43 -13.67
C ILE A 42 16.15 54.65 -13.83
N THR A 43 15.12 55.25 -14.43
CA THR A 43 13.82 54.57 -14.63
C THR A 43 13.93 53.39 -15.60
N VAL A 44 14.74 53.50 -16.66
CA VAL A 44 15.04 52.38 -17.57
C VAL A 44 15.85 51.28 -16.87
N GLY A 45 16.84 51.64 -16.05
CA GLY A 45 17.63 50.69 -15.26
C GLY A 45 16.79 49.92 -14.23
N LEU A 46 15.97 50.63 -13.45
CA LEU A 46 15.03 50.02 -12.50
C LEU A 46 14.02 49.10 -13.19
N GLY A 47 13.55 49.47 -14.39
CA GLY A 47 12.68 48.62 -15.21
C GLY A 47 13.36 47.32 -15.61
N PHE A 48 14.62 47.39 -16.06
CA PHE A 48 15.41 46.21 -16.42
C PHE A 48 15.69 45.31 -15.21
N ILE A 49 16.08 45.90 -14.08
CA ILE A 49 16.28 45.18 -12.81
C ILE A 49 14.98 44.48 -12.38
N CYS A 50 13.83 45.14 -12.49
CA CYS A 50 12.53 44.54 -12.18
C CYS A 50 12.24 43.32 -13.07
N VAL A 51 12.48 43.42 -14.38
CA VAL A 51 12.29 42.29 -15.32
C VAL A 51 13.24 41.14 -14.98
N LEU A 52 14.51 41.41 -14.68
CA LEU A 52 15.47 40.38 -14.28
C LEU A 52 15.07 39.68 -12.97
N LEU A 53 14.59 40.44 -11.98
CA LEU A 53 14.10 39.89 -10.72
C LEU A 53 12.86 39.01 -10.92
N LEU A 54 11.92 39.42 -11.78
CA LEU A 54 10.73 38.63 -12.10
C LEU A 54 11.11 37.31 -12.78
N VAL A 55 12.01 37.35 -13.77
CA VAL A 55 12.49 36.12 -14.44
C VAL A 55 13.18 35.19 -13.45
N PHE A 56 14.01 35.72 -12.56
CA PHE A 56 14.67 34.92 -11.53
C PHE A 56 13.67 34.25 -10.58
N ILE A 57 12.65 35.00 -10.10
CA ILE A 57 11.59 34.47 -9.23
C ILE A 57 10.81 33.35 -9.94
N ILE A 58 10.48 33.54 -11.22
CA ILE A 58 9.77 32.52 -12.02
C ILE A 58 10.61 31.26 -12.16
N MET A 59 11.90 31.39 -12.49
CA MET A 59 12.81 30.24 -12.62
C MET A 59 13.02 29.51 -11.29
N LEU A 60 13.13 30.24 -10.19
CA LEU A 60 13.20 29.68 -8.85
C LEU A 60 11.92 28.90 -8.50
N HIS A 61 10.74 29.46 -8.80
CA HIS A 61 9.46 28.78 -8.59
C HIS A 61 9.29 27.51 -9.42
N ILE A 62 9.72 27.53 -10.69
CA ILE A 62 9.69 26.34 -11.56
C ILE A 62 10.58 25.25 -10.97
N THR A 63 11.79 25.60 -10.54
CA THR A 63 12.75 24.65 -9.97
C THR A 63 12.23 24.05 -8.67
N ILE A 64 11.72 24.88 -7.76
CA ILE A 64 11.14 24.41 -6.48
C ILE A 64 9.92 23.51 -6.74
N THR A 65 9.05 23.87 -7.69
CA THR A 65 7.88 23.04 -8.05
C THR A 65 8.33 21.68 -8.59
N ALA A 66 9.32 21.64 -9.48
CA ALA A 66 9.86 20.41 -10.04
C ALA A 66 10.47 19.49 -8.97
N GLU A 67 11.26 20.02 -8.04
CA GLU A 67 11.81 19.24 -6.92
C GLU A 67 10.71 18.68 -6.01
N ARG A 68 9.68 19.48 -5.71
CA ARG A 68 8.52 19.05 -4.93
C ARG A 68 7.77 17.92 -5.61
N ASP A 69 7.56 18.00 -6.92
CA ASP A 69 6.88 16.96 -7.69
C ASP A 69 7.67 15.64 -7.72
N LEU A 70 9.00 15.71 -7.85
CA LEU A 70 9.87 14.54 -7.76
C LEU A 70 9.80 13.88 -6.38
N ILE A 71 9.83 14.68 -5.31
CA ILE A 71 9.69 14.18 -3.93
C ILE A 71 8.32 13.55 -3.71
N LYS A 72 7.25 14.20 -4.19
CA LYS A 72 5.88 13.69 -4.09
C LYS A 72 5.73 12.36 -4.84
N LYS A 73 6.25 12.26 -6.07
CA LYS A 73 6.22 11.02 -6.87
C LYS A 73 7.00 9.90 -6.21
N SER A 74 8.19 10.18 -5.67
CA SER A 74 9.01 9.21 -4.93
C SER A 74 8.28 8.68 -3.70
N LYS A 75 7.69 9.57 -2.90
CA LYS A 75 6.92 9.18 -1.70
C LYS A 75 5.68 8.36 -2.06
N VAL A 76 4.95 8.73 -3.11
CA VAL A 76 3.79 7.97 -3.61
C VAL A 76 4.22 6.58 -4.09
N MET A 77 5.36 6.45 -4.77
CA MET A 77 5.87 5.15 -5.24
C MET A 77 6.27 4.26 -4.05
N SER A 78 6.99 4.81 -3.07
CA SER A 78 7.35 4.07 -1.84
C SER A 78 6.11 3.63 -1.06
N LEU A 79 5.13 4.51 -0.88
CA LEU A 79 3.88 4.18 -0.19
C LEU A 79 3.08 3.13 -0.96
N ARG A 80 3.07 3.18 -2.30
CA ARG A 80 2.44 2.17 -3.14
C ARG A 80 3.10 0.80 -2.97
N ASP A 81 4.42 0.74 -2.89
CA ASP A 81 5.15 -0.52 -2.72
C ASP A 81 4.93 -1.09 -1.30
N GLU A 82 4.91 -0.24 -0.28
CA GLU A 82 4.53 -0.64 1.08
C GLU A 82 3.09 -1.16 1.13
N LEU A 83 2.15 -0.49 0.48
CA LEU A 83 0.76 -0.92 0.39
C LEU A 83 0.62 -2.26 -0.35
N LYS A 84 1.33 -2.45 -1.46
CA LYS A 84 1.37 -3.73 -2.17
C LYS A 84 1.94 -4.84 -1.30
N LYS A 85 3.01 -4.56 -0.54
CA LYS A 85 3.60 -5.52 0.40
C LYS A 85 2.67 -5.83 1.57
N ALA A 86 1.92 -4.85 2.06
CA ALA A 86 0.90 -5.04 3.09
C ALA A 86 -0.30 -5.85 2.57
N ALA A 87 -0.78 -5.55 1.37
CA ALA A 87 -1.84 -6.31 0.70
C ALA A 87 -1.39 -7.75 0.41
N SER A 88 -0.12 -7.97 0.05
CA SER A 88 0.45 -9.32 -0.07
C SER A 88 0.59 -10.04 1.27
N LYS A 89 0.57 -9.33 2.40
CA LYS A 89 0.65 -9.92 3.75
C LYS A 89 -0.73 -10.30 4.31
N GLY A 90 -1.81 -9.71 3.81
CA GLY A 90 -3.17 -10.15 4.09
C GLY A 90 -3.67 -10.94 2.89
N GLY A 91 -3.51 -12.28 2.94
CA GLY A 91 -3.86 -13.18 1.84
C GLY A 91 -5.23 -12.88 1.23
N TRP A 92 -5.38 -13.14 -0.06
CA TRP A 92 -6.64 -12.85 -0.75
C TRP A 92 -7.68 -13.91 -0.36
N LEU A 93 -8.77 -13.48 0.27
CA LEU A 93 -9.88 -14.35 0.67
C LEU A 93 -11.02 -14.25 -0.34
N PHE A 94 -11.53 -15.40 -0.77
CA PHE A 94 -12.69 -15.49 -1.66
C PHE A 94 -13.69 -16.51 -1.11
N MET A 95 -14.91 -16.05 -0.82
CA MET A 95 -16.02 -16.92 -0.44
C MET A 95 -16.85 -17.28 -1.68
N SER A 96 -17.20 -18.55 -1.82
CA SER A 96 -18.03 -19.03 -2.92
C SER A 96 -19.51 -18.69 -2.74
N THR A 97 -20.22 -18.63 -3.86
CA THR A 97 -21.69 -18.56 -3.90
C THR A 97 -22.34 -19.93 -4.18
N GLU A 98 -21.55 -20.88 -4.68
CA GLU A 98 -21.98 -22.25 -4.97
C GLU A 98 -21.78 -23.17 -3.75
N LEU A 99 -22.41 -24.35 -3.79
CA LEU A 99 -22.23 -25.39 -2.78
C LEU A 99 -21.47 -26.57 -3.39
N LYS A 100 -20.45 -27.08 -2.70
CA LYS A 100 -19.65 -28.23 -3.13
C LYS A 100 -19.20 -29.08 -1.94
N SER A 101 -18.81 -30.33 -2.22
CA SER A 101 -18.14 -31.17 -1.23
C SER A 101 -16.82 -30.52 -0.77
N TRP A 102 -16.27 -30.94 0.36
CA TRP A 102 -14.99 -30.39 0.83
C TRP A 102 -13.86 -30.59 -0.20
N SER A 103 -13.82 -31.78 -0.82
CA SER A 103 -12.79 -32.12 -1.83
C SER A 103 -12.94 -31.28 -3.09
N ASP A 104 -14.16 -31.10 -3.60
CA ASP A 104 -14.42 -30.31 -4.80
C ASP A 104 -14.19 -28.80 -4.54
N SER A 105 -14.50 -28.34 -3.33
CA SER A 105 -14.21 -26.99 -2.87
C SER A 105 -12.71 -26.70 -2.84
N ARG A 106 -11.92 -27.64 -2.30
CA ARG A 106 -10.45 -27.57 -2.30
C ARG A 106 -9.90 -27.56 -3.71
N GLN A 107 -10.41 -28.43 -4.57
CA GLN A 107 -9.98 -28.48 -5.97
C GLN A 107 -10.27 -27.16 -6.69
N TYR A 108 -11.45 -26.57 -6.48
CA TYR A 108 -11.79 -25.27 -7.04
C TYR A 108 -10.79 -24.16 -6.66
N CYS A 109 -10.34 -24.14 -5.40
CA CYS A 109 -9.33 -23.18 -4.95
C CYS A 109 -7.97 -23.45 -5.60
N ARG A 110 -7.57 -24.72 -5.69
CA ARG A 110 -6.29 -25.15 -6.31
C ARG A 110 -6.20 -24.81 -7.79
N ASP A 111 -7.31 -24.96 -8.52
CA ASP A 111 -7.42 -24.57 -9.93
C ASP A 111 -7.17 -23.05 -10.14
N ARG A 112 -7.23 -22.25 -9.07
CA ARG A 112 -7.01 -20.80 -9.07
C ARG A 112 -5.71 -20.40 -8.36
N ALA A 113 -4.81 -21.35 -8.13
CA ALA A 113 -3.57 -21.15 -7.39
C ALA A 113 -3.81 -20.56 -5.98
N ALA A 114 -4.80 -21.12 -5.28
CA ALA A 114 -5.17 -20.88 -3.90
C ALA A 114 -5.39 -22.25 -3.20
N ASP A 115 -5.71 -22.27 -1.91
CA ASP A 115 -6.22 -23.47 -1.22
C ASP A 115 -7.38 -23.06 -0.29
N LEU A 116 -8.03 -24.00 0.40
CA LEU A 116 -9.04 -23.66 1.40
C LEU A 116 -8.43 -22.82 2.55
N VAL A 117 -9.20 -21.90 3.10
CA VAL A 117 -8.71 -20.93 4.10
C VAL A 117 -8.14 -21.61 5.35
N ILE A 118 -7.02 -21.07 5.84
CA ILE A 118 -6.41 -21.45 7.11
C ILE A 118 -6.76 -20.38 8.15
N ILE A 119 -7.63 -20.74 9.10
CA ILE A 119 -8.05 -19.83 10.18
C ILE A 119 -7.16 -20.05 11.40
N ASN A 120 -6.03 -19.34 11.41
CA ASN A 120 -5.04 -19.37 12.48
C ASN A 120 -5.05 -18.11 13.37
N THR A 121 -5.96 -17.17 13.10
CA THR A 121 -6.14 -15.93 13.88
C THR A 121 -7.62 -15.57 13.94
N GLU A 122 -8.05 -14.92 15.03
CA GLU A 122 -9.44 -14.46 15.19
C GLU A 122 -9.90 -13.54 14.06
N LYS A 123 -8.98 -12.76 13.47
CA LYS A 123 -9.29 -11.84 12.36
C LYS A 123 -9.76 -12.53 11.09
N LYS A 124 -9.43 -13.81 10.90
CA LYS A 124 -9.85 -14.62 9.76
C LYS A 124 -11.16 -15.36 10.00
N GLN A 125 -11.70 -15.31 11.22
CA GLN A 125 -12.91 -16.04 11.55
C GLN A 125 -14.12 -15.42 10.85
N VAL A 126 -15.00 -16.28 10.32
CA VAL A 126 -16.25 -15.88 9.68
C VAL A 126 -17.41 -16.35 10.55
N ILE A 127 -18.43 -15.49 10.67
CA ILE A 127 -19.60 -15.71 11.53
C ILE A 127 -20.86 -15.66 10.67
N GLY A 128 -21.83 -16.55 10.93
CA GLY A 128 -23.16 -16.51 10.31
C GLY A 128 -23.24 -17.14 8.91
N GLU A 129 -22.19 -17.82 8.44
CA GLU A 129 -22.17 -18.49 7.14
C GLU A 129 -21.75 -19.96 7.32
N SER A 130 -22.41 -20.86 6.59
CA SER A 130 -22.05 -22.28 6.55
C SER A 130 -21.04 -22.54 5.44
N VAL A 131 -19.77 -22.58 5.82
CA VAL A 131 -18.64 -22.65 4.88
C VAL A 131 -17.61 -23.71 5.28
N TRP A 132 -17.06 -24.39 4.28
CA TRP A 132 -15.88 -25.23 4.44
C TRP A 132 -14.62 -24.39 4.69
N ILE A 133 -13.81 -24.85 5.63
CA ILE A 133 -12.45 -24.34 5.88
C ILE A 133 -11.42 -25.42 5.57
N GLY A 134 -10.15 -25.03 5.50
CA GLY A 134 -9.06 -25.93 5.11
C GLY A 134 -8.61 -26.90 6.19
N LEU A 135 -9.44 -27.22 7.19
CA LEU A 135 -9.12 -28.14 8.28
C LEU A 135 -9.84 -29.47 8.06
N SER A 136 -9.12 -30.57 8.26
CA SER A 136 -9.67 -31.93 8.19
C SER A 136 -8.76 -32.93 8.89
N ASP A 137 -9.28 -34.07 9.31
CA ASP A 137 -8.51 -35.23 9.80
C ASP A 137 -8.70 -36.48 8.93
N ARG A 138 -9.23 -36.33 7.72
CA ARG A 138 -9.39 -37.37 6.67
C ARG A 138 -8.18 -38.29 6.42
N GLU A 139 -6.97 -37.82 6.71
CA GLU A 139 -5.75 -38.64 6.56
C GLU A 139 -5.55 -39.61 7.71
N GLN A 140 -5.96 -39.20 8.92
CA GLN A 140 -5.80 -39.95 10.16
C GLN A 140 -6.77 -39.38 11.20
N GLU A 141 -7.79 -40.15 11.55
CA GLU A 141 -8.79 -39.82 12.57
C GLU A 141 -8.17 -39.23 13.84
N GLY A 142 -8.70 -38.11 14.32
CA GLY A 142 -8.22 -37.40 15.51
C GLY A 142 -6.96 -36.56 15.30
N ASN A 143 -6.37 -36.56 14.09
CA ASN A 143 -5.21 -35.74 13.74
C ASN A 143 -5.60 -34.62 12.76
N MET A 144 -6.12 -33.52 13.31
CA MET A 144 -6.55 -32.35 12.57
C MET A 144 -5.38 -31.64 11.86
N LYS A 145 -5.40 -31.63 10.53
CA LYS A 145 -4.41 -30.97 9.67
C LYS A 145 -5.05 -29.93 8.75
N TRP A 146 -4.32 -28.85 8.58
CA TRP A 146 -4.63 -27.84 7.58
C TRP A 146 -4.22 -28.32 6.19
N VAL A 147 -4.79 -27.70 5.15
CA VAL A 147 -4.46 -27.98 3.75
C VAL A 147 -3.00 -27.70 3.37
N ASP A 148 -2.23 -27.00 4.20
CA ASP A 148 -0.77 -26.79 4.08
C ASP A 148 0.07 -27.83 4.85
N ASN A 149 -0.58 -28.88 5.36
CA ASN A 149 -0.03 -29.94 6.21
C ASN A 149 0.41 -29.51 7.61
N SER A 150 0.14 -28.29 8.04
CA SER A 150 0.38 -27.88 9.42
C SER A 150 -0.67 -28.48 10.37
N THR A 151 -0.25 -28.85 11.58
CA THR A 151 -1.17 -29.39 12.62
C THR A 151 -1.93 -28.26 13.30
N LEU A 152 -3.19 -28.52 13.65
CA LEU A 152 -3.98 -27.62 14.47
C LEU A 152 -3.33 -27.39 15.84
N LYS A 153 -3.11 -26.12 16.20
CA LYS A 153 -2.64 -25.74 17.55
C LYS A 153 -3.80 -25.42 18.49
N GLN A 154 -4.76 -24.65 17.99
CA GLN A 154 -5.95 -24.22 18.71
C GLN A 154 -7.06 -24.06 17.69
N GLY A 155 -8.23 -24.64 17.99
CA GLY A 155 -9.43 -24.49 17.17
C GLY A 155 -10.47 -23.61 17.84
N PHE A 156 -11.35 -23.04 17.03
CA PHE A 156 -12.50 -22.26 17.50
C PHE A 156 -13.76 -23.12 17.51
N TRP A 157 -13.67 -24.25 18.21
CA TRP A 157 -14.72 -25.25 18.30
C TRP A 157 -15.99 -24.71 18.94
N LEU A 158 -17.12 -25.08 18.35
CA LEU A 158 -18.39 -25.03 19.04
C LEU A 158 -18.33 -25.93 20.29
N GLN A 159 -19.05 -25.54 21.34
CA GLN A 159 -19.14 -26.35 22.55
C GLN A 159 -19.69 -27.75 22.23
N GLY A 160 -18.88 -28.78 22.50
CA GLY A 160 -19.22 -30.18 22.21
C GLY A 160 -18.48 -30.75 21.01
N GLU A 161 -17.82 -29.91 20.20
CA GLU A 161 -17.13 -30.32 18.97
C GLU A 161 -15.59 -30.43 19.15
N PRO A 162 -14.91 -31.22 18.30
CA PRO A 162 -15.48 -32.14 17.32
C PRO A 162 -16.07 -33.40 17.99
N ASN A 163 -17.22 -33.87 17.51
CA ASN A 163 -17.94 -34.99 18.13
C ASN A 163 -17.97 -36.28 17.27
N SER A 164 -17.47 -36.21 16.04
CA SER A 164 -17.48 -37.28 15.04
C SER A 164 -18.85 -37.96 14.94
N TYR A 165 -19.91 -37.20 14.66
CA TYR A 165 -21.28 -37.70 14.72
C TYR A 165 -21.49 -38.83 13.71
N GLY A 166 -21.74 -40.05 14.21
CA GLY A 166 -21.88 -41.22 13.34
C GLY A 166 -20.55 -41.79 12.83
N GLY A 167 -19.40 -41.23 13.25
CA GLY A 167 -18.06 -41.72 12.98
C GLY A 167 -17.53 -41.45 11.56
N ASP A 168 -18.05 -40.45 10.85
CA ASP A 168 -17.64 -40.11 9.47
C ASP A 168 -17.38 -38.61 9.22
N GLU A 169 -17.20 -37.82 10.28
CA GLU A 169 -17.15 -36.36 10.20
C GLU A 169 -15.72 -35.81 10.18
N ASP A 170 -15.07 -35.93 9.02
CA ASP A 170 -13.64 -35.61 8.94
C ASP A 170 -13.33 -34.17 8.46
N CYS A 171 -14.35 -33.36 8.15
CA CYS A 171 -14.21 -32.05 7.50
C CYS A 171 -14.84 -30.93 8.31
N ILE A 172 -14.17 -29.78 8.40
CA ILE A 172 -14.62 -28.72 9.29
C ILE A 172 -15.41 -27.63 8.55
N GLU A 173 -16.62 -27.37 9.03
CA GLU A 173 -17.45 -26.24 8.63
C GLU A 173 -17.53 -25.18 9.74
N LEU A 174 -17.88 -23.95 9.34
CA LEU A 174 -18.37 -22.94 10.27
C LEU A 174 -19.89 -23.09 10.41
N ASN A 175 -20.39 -23.14 11.64
CA ASN A 175 -21.82 -23.27 11.90
C ASN A 175 -22.51 -21.89 11.81
N PRO A 176 -23.50 -21.71 10.91
CA PRO A 176 -24.17 -20.42 10.71
C PRO A 176 -25.06 -20.01 11.89
N GLU A 177 -25.52 -20.94 12.72
CA GLU A 177 -26.40 -20.67 13.87
C GLU A 177 -25.63 -20.08 15.07
N LYS A 178 -24.30 -20.05 14.99
CA LYS A 178 -23.43 -19.59 16.06
C LYS A 178 -22.82 -18.24 15.69
N HIS A 179 -23.25 -17.22 16.42
CA HIS A 179 -22.86 -15.82 16.20
C HIS A 179 -21.63 -15.37 17.00
N ASN A 180 -20.78 -16.31 17.41
CA ASN A 180 -19.53 -16.07 18.13
C ASN A 180 -18.34 -16.68 17.38
N LEU A 181 -17.12 -16.45 17.88
CA LEU A 181 -15.92 -17.02 17.26
C LEU A 181 -15.89 -18.55 17.36
N ASN A 182 -16.47 -19.13 18.42
CA ASN A 182 -16.50 -20.57 18.68
C ASN A 182 -17.65 -21.27 17.92
N ASN A 183 -17.46 -21.43 16.61
CA ASN A 183 -18.49 -21.93 15.70
C ASN A 183 -18.04 -23.08 14.80
N TRP A 184 -16.86 -23.68 15.01
CA TRP A 184 -16.42 -24.80 14.19
C TRP A 184 -17.16 -26.07 14.54
N ASN A 185 -17.55 -26.81 13.51
CA ASN A 185 -18.22 -28.09 13.59
C ASN A 185 -17.55 -29.05 12.61
N ASP A 186 -17.25 -30.27 13.06
CA ASP A 186 -16.91 -31.35 12.16
C ASP A 186 -18.16 -31.89 11.45
N ARG A 187 -17.99 -32.29 10.21
CA ARG A 187 -19.11 -32.72 9.36
C ARG A 187 -18.63 -33.67 8.27
N SER A 188 -19.51 -34.57 7.85
CA SER A 188 -19.24 -35.47 6.72
C SER A 188 -18.79 -34.68 5.49
N CYS A 189 -17.58 -34.99 4.99
CA CYS A 189 -16.94 -34.31 3.86
C CYS A 189 -17.75 -34.35 2.55
N SER A 190 -18.70 -35.28 2.47
CA SER A 190 -19.62 -35.47 1.35
C SER A 190 -20.71 -34.39 1.28
N ASN A 191 -20.96 -33.68 2.38
CA ASN A 191 -21.94 -32.61 2.42
C ASN A 191 -21.52 -31.44 1.53
N THR A 192 -22.51 -30.74 0.98
CA THR A 192 -22.25 -29.57 0.13
C THR A 192 -22.42 -28.29 0.94
N ARG A 193 -21.40 -27.43 0.91
CA ARG A 193 -21.38 -26.11 1.56
C ARG A 193 -20.71 -25.08 0.66
N LYS A 194 -20.88 -23.80 1.00
CA LYS A 194 -19.99 -22.76 0.48
C LYS A 194 -18.58 -23.03 0.99
N TRP A 195 -17.57 -22.36 0.44
CA TRP A 195 -16.18 -22.50 0.88
C TRP A 195 -15.44 -21.19 0.76
N ILE A 196 -14.32 -21.08 1.46
CA ILE A 196 -13.45 -19.91 1.37
C ILE A 196 -12.09 -20.35 0.86
N CYS A 197 -11.62 -19.73 -0.23
CA CYS A 197 -10.26 -19.87 -0.72
C CYS A 197 -9.35 -18.79 -0.10
N GLU A 198 -8.11 -19.14 0.17
CA GLU A 198 -7.02 -18.25 0.56
C GLU A 198 -5.84 -18.38 -0.41
N LYS A 199 -5.28 -17.25 -0.83
CA LYS A 199 -4.06 -17.16 -1.64
C LYS A 199 -2.96 -16.35 -0.96
#